data_AF-A0A8R2B9D4-F1
#
_entry.id   AF-A0A8R2B9D4-F1
#
_cell.length_a   1.000
_cell.length_b   1.000
_cell.length_c   1.000
_cell.angle_alpha   90.00
_cell.angle_beta   90.00
_cell.angle_gamma   90.00
#
_symmetry.space_group_name_H-M   'P 1'
#
loop_
_entity.id
_entity.type
_entity.pdbx_description
1 polymer ?
#
loop_
_entity_poly.entity_id
_entity_poly.type
_entity_poly.pdbx_seq_one_letter_code
_entity_poly.pdbx_strand_id
1 'polypeptide(L)'
;MNTNIMGKLSLVAVTILVATVAAYPSKPSFLGCQSSEDCGMDECCVLGMMRYSVPTCRPLGEEGDTCRPNSGDVQPQNVTVTYPDGSSADLYV
;
A
#
# COMPACT_ATOMS: atom_id res chain seq x y z
N MET A 1 9.78 41.47 21.48
CA MET A 1 9.56 40.39 20.49
C MET A 1 8.06 40.27 20.27
N ASN A 2 7.59 40.39 19.03
CA ASN A 2 6.19 40.69 18.72
C ASN A 2 5.31 39.42 18.79
N THR A 3 4.24 39.40 19.58
CA THR A 3 3.36 38.23 19.81
C THR A 3 2.79 37.66 18.50
N ASN A 4 2.59 38.53 17.51
CA ASN A 4 2.14 38.18 16.16
C ASN A 4 3.17 37.36 15.35
N ILE A 5 4.47 37.53 15.62
CA ILE A 5 5.54 36.79 14.95
C ILE A 5 5.66 35.38 15.53
N MET A 6 5.56 35.25 16.86
CA MET A 6 5.60 33.95 17.55
C MET A 6 4.44 33.04 17.14
N GLY A 7 3.22 33.59 17.01
CA GLY A 7 2.04 32.84 16.57
C GLY A 7 2.15 32.33 15.12
N LYS A 8 2.72 33.14 14.22
CA LYS A 8 2.97 32.74 12.82
C LYS A 8 4.04 31.66 12.71
N LEU A 9 5.11 31.74 13.50
CA LEU A 9 6.16 30.73 13.58
C LEU A 9 5.61 29.38 14.08
N SER A 10 4.77 29.37 15.10
CA SER A 10 4.09 28.15 15.58
C SER A 10 3.18 27.54 14.50
N LEU A 11 2.41 28.36 13.78
CA LEU A 11 1.51 27.87 12.73
C LEU A 11 2.29 27.23 11.57
N VAL A 12 3.40 27.83 11.16
CA VAL A 12 4.29 27.28 10.12
C VAL A 12 4.94 25.97 10.58
N ALA A 13 5.37 25.89 11.84
CA ALA A 13 5.94 24.66 12.37
C ALA A 13 4.93 23.50 12.37
N VAL A 14 3.68 23.76 12.76
CA VAL A 14 2.61 22.75 12.77
C VAL A 14 2.27 22.29 11.36
N THR A 15 2.17 23.20 10.39
CA THR A 15 1.87 22.81 9.01
C THR A 15 2.98 21.98 8.37
N ILE A 16 4.25 22.30 8.65
CA ILE A 16 5.40 21.49 8.21
C ILE A 16 5.32 20.09 8.83
N LEU A 17 5.02 19.99 10.13
CA LEU A 17 4.93 18.71 10.82
C LEU A 17 3.84 17.83 10.19
N VAL A 18 2.64 18.38 9.96
CA VAL A 18 1.51 17.66 9.33
C VAL A 18 1.85 17.19 7.91
N ALA A 19 2.49 18.04 7.11
CA ALA A 19 2.91 17.68 5.75
C ALA A 19 3.94 16.55 5.73
N THR A 20 4.87 16.52 6.70
CA THR A 20 5.84 15.42 6.78
C THR A 20 5.16 14.10 7.11
N VAL A 21 4.19 14.04 8.05
CA VAL A 21 3.50 12.79 8.41
C VAL A 21 2.76 12.18 7.21
N ALA A 22 2.13 13.01 6.39
CA ALA A 22 1.43 12.58 5.18
C ALA A 22 2.37 12.11 4.05
N ALA A 23 3.63 12.55 4.06
CA ALA A 23 4.62 12.22 3.04
C ALA A 23 5.52 11.02 3.43
N TYR A 24 5.49 10.56 4.68
CA TYR A 24 6.22 9.33 5.02
C TYR A 24 5.57 8.16 4.30
N PRO A 25 6.36 7.35 3.57
CA PRO A 25 5.83 6.15 2.95
C PRO A 25 5.29 5.24 4.05
N SER A 26 3.98 5.04 4.05
CA SER A 26 3.28 4.14 4.97
C SER A 26 3.60 2.67 4.70
N LYS A 27 4.27 2.36 3.58
CA LYS A 27 4.60 1.02 3.16
C LYS A 27 6.11 0.71 3.23
N PRO A 28 6.49 -0.56 3.51
CA PRO A 28 7.87 -0.99 3.37
C PRO A 28 8.40 -0.74 1.95
N SER A 29 9.66 -0.32 1.83
CA SER A 29 10.26 0.04 0.53
C SER A 29 10.38 -1.14 -0.45
N PHE A 30 10.39 -2.37 0.05
CA PHE A 30 10.40 -3.60 -0.74
C PHE A 30 9.00 -4.03 -1.21
N LEU A 31 7.93 -3.37 -0.75
CA LEU A 31 6.56 -3.76 -1.04
C LEU A 31 6.17 -3.30 -2.46
N GLY A 32 5.78 -4.25 -3.32
CA GLY A 32 5.38 -3.96 -4.71
C GLY A 32 4.10 -3.13 -4.78
N CYS A 33 2.95 -3.78 -4.64
CA CYS A 33 1.61 -3.15 -4.65
C CYS A 33 0.87 -3.38 -3.32
N GLN A 34 -0.08 -2.51 -3.00
CA GLN A 34 -1.02 -2.65 -1.86
C GLN A 34 -2.44 -2.93 -2.33
N SER A 35 -2.86 -2.36 -3.46
CA SER A 35 -4.12 -2.69 -4.12
C SER A 35 -3.93 -2.78 -5.63
N SER A 36 -4.91 -3.32 -6.34
CA SER A 36 -4.89 -3.36 -7.82
C SER A 36 -4.90 -1.97 -8.46
N GLU A 37 -5.24 -0.91 -7.72
CA GLU A 37 -5.16 0.48 -8.21
C GLU A 37 -3.70 0.96 -8.36
N ASP A 38 -2.74 0.29 -7.72
CA ASP A 38 -1.31 0.53 -7.90
C ASP A 38 -0.77 -0.07 -9.22
N CYS A 39 -1.57 -0.87 -9.93
CA CYS A 39 -1.16 -1.63 -11.12
C CYS A 39 -1.75 -1.04 -12.42
N GLY A 40 -1.30 -1.55 -13.58
CA GLY A 40 -1.85 -1.16 -14.88
C GLY A 40 -3.32 -1.58 -15.07
N MET A 41 -3.97 -1.07 -16.13
CA MET A 41 -5.39 -1.32 -16.41
C MET A 41 -5.74 -2.82 -16.56
N ASP A 42 -4.83 -3.62 -17.11
CA ASP A 42 -5.01 -5.06 -17.33
C ASP A 42 -4.19 -5.91 -16.35
N GLU A 43 -3.87 -5.36 -15.19
CA GLU A 43 -3.11 -6.04 -14.13
C GLU A 43 -3.87 -6.00 -12.79
N CYS A 44 -3.63 -6.99 -11.94
CA CYS A 44 -4.11 -7.03 -10.58
C CYS A 44 -2.96 -7.20 -9.58
N CYS A 45 -3.12 -6.66 -8.38
CA CYS A 45 -2.17 -6.87 -7.30
C CYS A 45 -2.41 -8.24 -6.68
N VAL A 46 -1.42 -9.14 -6.77
CA VAL A 46 -1.56 -10.52 -6.26
C VAL A 46 -0.57 -10.77 -5.15
N LEU A 47 -1.07 -11.26 -4.01
CA LEU A 47 -0.25 -11.81 -2.95
C LEU A 47 -0.02 -13.31 -3.18
N GLY A 48 1.24 -13.70 -3.26
CA GLY A 48 1.61 -15.11 -3.39
C GLY A 48 1.15 -15.96 -2.21
N MET A 49 0.98 -17.27 -2.44
CA MET A 49 0.50 -18.22 -1.41
C MET A 49 1.61 -18.66 -0.42
N MET A 50 2.84 -18.19 -0.61
CA MET A 50 3.98 -18.54 0.25
C MET A 50 4.11 -17.58 1.43
N ARG A 51 4.77 -18.01 2.50
CA ARG A 51 5.09 -17.10 3.62
C ARG A 51 6.04 -16.01 3.15
N TYR A 52 5.81 -14.80 3.65
CA TYR A 52 6.61 -13.61 3.31
C TYR A 52 6.59 -13.26 1.82
N SER A 53 5.53 -13.68 1.10
CA SER A 53 5.30 -13.25 -0.28
C SER A 53 5.23 -11.74 -0.35
N VAL A 54 5.87 -11.17 -1.37
CA VAL A 54 5.75 -9.75 -1.69
C VAL A 54 4.64 -9.60 -2.73
N PRO A 55 3.62 -8.77 -2.47
CA PRO A 55 2.55 -8.52 -3.43
C PRO A 55 3.11 -7.90 -4.71
N THR A 56 2.67 -8.38 -5.87
CA THR A 56 3.19 -7.98 -7.19
C THR A 56 2.05 -7.80 -8.19
N CYS A 57 2.17 -6.82 -9.08
CA CYS A 57 1.26 -6.66 -10.21
C CYS A 57 1.44 -7.84 -11.19
N ARG A 58 0.33 -8.46 -11.56
CA ARG A 58 0.28 -9.56 -12.54
C ARG A 58 -0.79 -9.26 -13.58
N PRO A 59 -0.55 -9.60 -14.86
CA PRO A 59 -1.57 -9.46 -15.89
C PRO A 59 -2.79 -10.34 -15.57
N LEU A 60 -3.95 -9.89 -16.03
CA LEU A 60 -5.15 -10.72 -16.04
C LEU A 60 -4.91 -11.98 -16.87
N GLY A 61 -5.44 -13.11 -16.39
CA GLY A 61 -5.33 -14.39 -17.11
C GLY A 61 -6.12 -14.36 -18.41
N GLU A 62 -5.63 -15.09 -19.41
CA GLU A 62 -6.22 -15.22 -20.73
C GLU A 62 -7.13 -16.45 -20.83
N GLU A 63 -7.88 -16.56 -21.92
CA GLU A 63 -8.70 -17.74 -22.18
C GLU A 63 -7.81 -19.00 -22.30
N GLY A 64 -8.13 -20.02 -21.50
CA GLY A 64 -7.35 -21.26 -21.44
C GLY A 64 -6.32 -21.29 -20.31
N ASP A 65 -6.09 -20.17 -19.61
CA ASP A 65 -5.22 -20.16 -18.44
C ASP A 65 -5.81 -20.95 -17.27
N THR A 66 -4.91 -21.50 -16.47
CA THR A 66 -5.30 -22.10 -15.20
C THR A 66 -5.64 -21.01 -14.20
N CYS A 67 -6.92 -20.88 -13.87
CA CYS A 67 -7.39 -19.99 -12.82
C CYS A 67 -7.50 -20.72 -11.47
N ARG A 68 -7.45 -19.95 -10.38
CA ARG A 68 -7.79 -20.48 -9.05
C ARG A 68 -9.30 -20.78 -9.04
N PRO A 69 -9.74 -21.98 -8.65
CA PRO A 69 -11.16 -22.29 -8.61
C PRO A 69 -11.90 -21.29 -7.68
N ASN A 70 -13.06 -20.83 -8.13
CA ASN A 70 -13.89 -19.79 -7.50
C ASN A 70 -13.30 -18.36 -7.48
N SER A 71 -12.30 -18.04 -8.31
CA SER A 71 -11.77 -16.67 -8.39
C SER A 71 -12.80 -15.61 -8.79
N GLY A 72 -13.89 -16.00 -9.47
CA GLY A 72 -14.98 -15.09 -9.84
C GLY A 72 -15.85 -14.62 -8.66
N ASP A 73 -15.85 -15.36 -7.56
CA ASP A 73 -16.64 -15.05 -6.36
C ASP A 73 -15.79 -14.45 -5.23
N VAL A 74 -14.46 -14.48 -5.39
CA VAL A 74 -13.50 -13.94 -4.41
C VAL A 74 -13.32 -12.46 -4.68
N GLN A 75 -13.98 -11.62 -3.87
CA GLN A 75 -13.65 -10.20 -3.80
C GLN A 75 -12.30 -9.99 -3.12
N PRO A 76 -11.56 -8.90 -3.46
CA PRO A 76 -10.33 -8.55 -2.78
C PRO A 76 -10.59 -8.39 -1.28
N GLN A 77 -9.65 -8.87 -0.47
CA GLN A 77 -9.76 -8.92 0.98
C GLN A 77 -8.74 -8.00 1.62
N ASN A 78 -9.13 -7.38 2.73
CA ASN A 78 -8.20 -6.65 3.58
C ASN A 78 -7.35 -7.67 4.36
N VAL A 79 -6.04 -7.67 4.12
CA VAL A 79 -5.09 -8.59 4.74
C VAL A 79 -3.90 -7.82 5.28
N THR A 80 -3.63 -7.95 6.58
CA THR A 80 -2.38 -7.47 7.17
C THR A 80 -1.32 -8.57 7.06
N VAL A 81 -0.19 -8.27 6.42
CA VAL A 81 0.95 -9.17 6.32
C VAL A 81 2.11 -8.67 7.18
N THR A 82 2.86 -9.60 7.79
CA THR A 82 4.05 -9.30 8.57
C THR A 82 5.27 -9.97 7.95
N TYR A 83 6.37 -9.23 7.83
CA TYR A 83 7.62 -9.66 7.22
C TYR A 83 8.69 -10.00 8.26
N PRO A 84 9.77 -10.72 7.88
CA PRO A 84 10.80 -11.16 8.82
C PRO A 84 11.57 -10.02 9.50
N ASP A 85 11.61 -8.84 8.90
CA ASP A 85 12.21 -7.63 9.48
C ASP A 85 11.32 -6.96 10.54
N GLY A 86 10.15 -7.53 10.80
CA GLY A 86 9.15 -7.00 11.73
C GLY A 86 8.25 -5.92 11.13
N SER A 87 8.45 -5.55 9.85
CA SER A 87 7.55 -4.63 9.16
C SER A 87 6.22 -5.30 8.84
N SER A 88 5.17 -4.49 8.71
CA SER A 88 3.84 -4.95 8.32
C SER A 88 3.24 -4.04 7.25
N ALA A 89 2.33 -4.59 6.46
CA ALA A 89 1.58 -3.85 5.45
C ALA A 89 0.13 -4.33 5.42
N ASP A 90 -0.79 -3.40 5.23
CA ASP A 90 -2.19 -3.68 4.96
C ASP A 90 -2.40 -3.72 3.44
N LEU A 91 -2.92 -4.84 2.96
CA LEU A 91 -3.13 -5.14 1.54
C LEU A 91 -4.62 -5.28 1.26
N TYR A 92 -5.01 -4.93 0.04
CA TYR A 92 -6.34 -5.18 -0.53
C TYR A 92 -6.18 -5.99 -1.82
N VAL A 93 -6.18 -7.33 -1.67
CA VAL A 93 -5.79 -8.33 -2.70
C VAL A 93 -6.73 -9.53 -2.75
#